data_AF-A0A932KST9-F1
#
_entry.id   AF-A0A932KST9-F1
#
_cell.length_a   1.000
_cell.length_b   1.000
_cell.length_c   1.000
_cell.angle_alpha   90.00
_cell.angle_beta   90.00
_cell.angle_gamma   90.00
#
_symmetry.space_group_name_H-M   'P 1'
#
loop_
_entity.id
_entity.type
_entity.pdbx_description
1 polymer ?
#
loop_
_entity_poly.entity_id
_entity_poly.type
_entity_poly.pdbx_seq_one_letter_code
_entity_poly.pdbx_strand_id
1 'polypeptide(L)'
;MLGGNDYAVGGATTGTGSAIGLWGTGIKKQVSAFTTVHPAFDPDHTLFVVWGGPNDFLLSPFPWTVNSAVNNLAASITALAGAGAEHILVPNMMDLGATPLADLLGVQTYLNSLTKSFNKTLAKKLNSLDALLAADIIPFDTFSALNAVLANPSAYGFTNENDACLYTPACTNPDTFLFWDLVHPTTHTHALLANRFASVISNPEPETLILLLMGMAGLLVMRRRFGGQT
;
A
#
# COMPACT_ATOMS: atom_id res chain seq x y z
N MET A 1 10.62 -19.16 -11.48
CA MET A 1 9.34 -18.87 -10.81
C MET A 1 8.45 -20.09 -11.02
N LEU A 2 7.99 -20.72 -9.93
CA LEU A 2 6.92 -21.72 -10.00
C LEU A 2 5.65 -20.95 -10.37
N GLY A 3 4.92 -21.40 -11.40
CA GLY A 3 3.84 -20.64 -12.03
C GLY A 3 2.83 -19.99 -11.07
N GLY A 4 2.29 -18.85 -11.48
CA GLY A 4 1.34 -18.04 -10.72
C GLY A 4 1.38 -16.57 -11.18
N ASN A 5 0.43 -15.76 -10.71
CA ASN A 5 0.35 -14.33 -11.04
C ASN A 5 0.96 -13.43 -9.95
N ASP A 6 1.73 -14.01 -9.01
CA ASP A 6 2.53 -13.25 -8.05
C ASP A 6 3.94 -13.02 -8.60
N TYR A 7 4.22 -11.77 -8.99
CA TYR A 7 5.50 -11.34 -9.52
C TYR A 7 6.40 -10.72 -8.45
N ALA A 8 5.94 -10.60 -7.20
CA ALA A 8 6.73 -9.99 -6.13
C ALA A 8 7.99 -10.80 -5.83
N VAL A 9 9.09 -10.09 -5.59
CA VAL A 9 10.37 -10.68 -5.21
C VAL A 9 10.87 -10.02 -3.93
N GLY A 10 11.20 -10.82 -2.92
CA GLY A 10 11.82 -10.33 -1.69
C GLY A 10 13.06 -9.48 -1.98
N GLY A 11 13.14 -8.30 -1.34
CA GLY A 11 14.23 -7.35 -1.56
C GLY A 11 14.08 -6.43 -2.78
N ALA A 12 13.08 -6.61 -3.63
CA ALA A 12 12.84 -5.73 -4.78
C ALA A 12 12.74 -4.25 -4.36
N THR A 13 13.46 -3.37 -5.07
CA THR A 13 13.24 -1.91 -4.99
C THR A 13 12.15 -1.49 -5.97
N THR A 14 11.65 -0.26 -5.84
CA THR A 14 10.67 0.28 -6.81
C THR A 14 11.21 0.34 -8.25
N GLY A 15 12.53 0.41 -8.41
CA GLY A 15 13.22 0.49 -9.69
C GLY A 15 13.35 -0.86 -10.41
N THR A 16 14.53 -1.10 -10.99
CA THR A 16 14.83 -2.33 -11.75
C THR A 16 15.66 -3.35 -10.98
N GLY A 17 16.12 -3.00 -9.78
CA GLY A 17 17.05 -3.80 -8.97
C GLY A 17 16.42 -4.36 -7.70
N SER A 18 17.26 -4.96 -6.88
CA SER A 18 16.89 -5.47 -5.56
C SER A 18 17.99 -5.10 -4.56
N ALA A 19 17.59 -4.86 -3.32
CA ALA A 19 18.48 -4.56 -2.21
C ALA A 19 19.34 -5.76 -1.80
N ILE A 20 18.98 -6.98 -2.21
CA ILE A 20 19.74 -8.21 -1.92
C ILE A 20 20.57 -8.69 -3.12
N GLY A 21 20.88 -7.82 -4.08
CA GLY A 21 21.78 -8.11 -5.20
C GLY A 21 21.16 -8.94 -6.33
N LEU A 22 19.86 -9.25 -6.27
CA LEU A 22 19.13 -9.92 -7.34
C LEU A 22 18.78 -8.91 -8.46
N TRP A 23 19.74 -8.67 -9.35
CA TRP A 23 19.54 -7.79 -10.50
C TRP A 23 18.36 -8.26 -11.36
N GLY A 24 17.56 -7.30 -11.85
CA GLY A 24 16.42 -7.61 -12.72
C GLY A 24 15.13 -7.99 -11.99
N THR A 25 15.06 -7.84 -10.67
CA THR A 25 13.89 -8.24 -9.86
C THR A 25 13.12 -7.06 -9.24
N GLY A 26 13.48 -5.82 -9.53
CA GLY A 26 12.74 -4.63 -9.08
C GLY A 26 11.35 -4.52 -9.71
N ILE A 27 10.47 -3.71 -9.11
CA ILE A 27 9.06 -3.62 -9.53
C ILE A 27 8.90 -3.27 -11.02
N LYS A 28 9.73 -2.36 -11.56
CA LYS A 28 9.70 -2.04 -13.00
C LYS A 28 9.99 -3.25 -13.89
N LYS A 29 10.82 -4.19 -13.41
CA LYS A 29 11.12 -5.43 -14.12
C LYS A 29 10.03 -6.48 -13.95
N GLN A 30 9.39 -6.54 -12.78
CA GLN A 30 8.22 -7.37 -12.54
C GLN A 30 7.06 -6.98 -13.49
N VAL A 31 6.75 -5.68 -13.59
CA VAL A 31 5.73 -5.17 -14.54
C VAL A 31 6.12 -5.48 -15.98
N SER A 32 7.36 -5.22 -16.39
CA SER A 32 7.83 -5.54 -17.73
C SER A 32 7.76 -7.04 -18.05
N ALA A 33 8.03 -7.90 -17.07
CA ALA A 33 7.92 -9.35 -17.23
C ALA A 33 6.45 -9.75 -17.41
N PHE A 34 5.54 -9.23 -16.57
CA PHE A 34 4.11 -9.46 -16.69
C PHE A 34 3.59 -9.08 -18.09
N THR A 35 3.84 -7.84 -18.55
CA THR A 35 3.32 -7.37 -19.84
C THR A 35 3.93 -8.10 -21.04
N THR A 36 5.07 -8.77 -20.86
CA THR A 36 5.67 -9.63 -21.90
C THR A 36 5.02 -11.01 -21.94
N VAL A 37 4.75 -11.59 -20.77
CA VAL A 37 4.18 -12.94 -20.63
C VAL A 37 2.67 -12.95 -20.86
N HIS A 38 1.99 -11.85 -20.52
CA HIS A 38 0.54 -11.69 -20.63
C HIS A 38 0.21 -10.54 -21.59
N PRO A 39 0.33 -10.75 -22.91
CA PRO A 39 -0.01 -9.73 -23.91
C PRO A 39 -1.51 -9.43 -23.97
N ALA A 40 -2.33 -10.28 -23.33
CA ALA A 40 -3.75 -10.05 -23.10
C ALA A 40 -4.14 -10.67 -21.74
N PHE A 41 -5.10 -10.02 -21.07
CA PHE A 41 -5.76 -10.47 -19.85
C PHE A 41 -7.18 -9.88 -19.85
N ASP A 42 -8.06 -10.41 -19.00
CA ASP A 42 -9.42 -9.86 -18.82
C ASP A 42 -9.35 -8.66 -17.85
N PRO A 43 -9.50 -7.42 -18.33
CA PRO A 43 -9.35 -6.24 -17.48
C PRO A 43 -10.44 -6.13 -16.42
N ASP A 44 -11.67 -6.57 -16.72
CA ASP A 44 -12.82 -6.50 -15.81
C ASP A 44 -12.67 -7.42 -14.59
N HIS A 45 -11.91 -8.51 -14.75
CA HIS A 45 -11.72 -9.54 -13.73
C HIS A 45 -10.29 -9.62 -13.19
N THR A 46 -9.43 -8.65 -13.53
CA THR A 46 -8.03 -8.62 -13.08
C THR A 46 -7.79 -7.42 -12.17
N LEU A 47 -7.40 -7.70 -10.92
CA LEU A 47 -6.86 -6.71 -10.01
C LEU A 47 -5.33 -6.74 -10.05
N PHE A 48 -4.72 -5.58 -10.24
CA PHE A 48 -3.28 -5.39 -10.03
C PHE A 48 -3.03 -4.83 -8.63
N VAL A 49 -2.02 -5.37 -7.94
CA VAL A 49 -1.55 -4.82 -6.66
C VAL A 49 -0.10 -4.38 -6.84
N VAL A 50 0.16 -3.08 -6.72
CA VAL A 50 1.50 -2.51 -6.84
C VAL A 50 1.93 -1.96 -5.48
N TRP A 51 2.78 -2.71 -4.77
CA TRP A 51 3.20 -2.37 -3.41
C TRP A 51 4.71 -2.48 -3.24
N GLY A 52 5.36 -1.38 -2.85
CA GLY A 52 6.81 -1.35 -2.66
C GLY A 52 7.32 -0.03 -2.09
N GLY A 53 8.64 0.04 -1.88
CA GLY A 53 9.31 1.20 -1.28
C GLY A 53 10.25 0.89 -0.12
N PRO A 54 9.96 -0.04 0.82
CA PRO A 54 10.82 -0.26 1.99
C PRO A 54 12.29 -0.57 1.64
N ASN A 55 12.53 -1.42 0.64
CA ASN A 55 13.88 -1.80 0.23
C ASN A 55 14.69 -0.64 -0.38
N ASP A 56 14.04 0.37 -0.95
CA ASP A 56 14.69 1.57 -1.46
C ASP A 56 15.39 2.34 -0.33
N PHE A 57 14.92 2.20 0.92
CA PHE A 57 15.40 2.96 2.08
C PHE A 57 16.10 2.13 3.16
N LEU A 58 15.72 0.86 3.34
CA LEU A 58 16.25 0.03 4.42
C LEU A 58 17.53 -0.72 4.04
N LEU A 59 17.58 -1.28 2.82
CA LEU A 59 18.60 -2.27 2.44
C LEU A 59 19.32 -1.92 1.14
N SER A 60 18.83 -0.95 0.35
CA SER A 60 19.45 -0.57 -0.91
C SER A 60 20.86 0.00 -0.69
N PRO A 61 21.89 -0.50 -1.39
CA PRO A 61 23.24 0.06 -1.32
C PRO A 61 23.36 1.41 -2.07
N PHE A 62 22.32 1.81 -2.82
CA PHE A 62 22.26 3.06 -3.55
C PHE A 62 21.34 4.07 -2.85
N PRO A 63 21.68 5.37 -2.82
CA PRO A 63 20.86 6.38 -2.20
C PRO A 63 19.60 6.65 -3.06
N TRP A 64 18.44 6.19 -2.58
CA TRP A 64 17.15 6.55 -3.16
C TRP A 64 16.61 7.81 -2.48
N THR A 65 15.96 8.65 -3.29
CA THR A 65 15.13 9.74 -2.77
C THR A 65 13.68 9.29 -2.73
N VAL A 66 12.87 9.91 -1.87
CA VAL A 66 11.41 9.73 -1.89
C VAL A 66 10.83 9.96 -3.29
N ASN A 67 11.27 11.02 -3.98
CA ASN A 67 10.78 11.33 -5.32
C ASN A 67 11.15 10.25 -6.35
N SER A 68 12.36 9.70 -6.31
CA SER A 68 12.77 8.67 -7.27
C SER A 68 12.00 7.37 -7.06
N ALA A 69 11.78 6.96 -5.81
CA ALA A 69 10.99 5.78 -5.51
C ALA A 69 9.50 5.92 -5.92
N VAL A 70 8.89 7.07 -5.60
CA VAL A 70 7.49 7.37 -6.01
C VAL A 70 7.35 7.46 -7.54
N ASN A 71 8.30 8.06 -8.24
CA ASN A 71 8.27 8.14 -9.70
C ASN A 71 8.41 6.77 -10.37
N ASN A 72 9.15 5.83 -9.77
CA ASN A 72 9.22 4.46 -10.28
C ASN A 72 7.90 3.71 -10.11
N LEU A 73 7.23 3.85 -8.97
CA LEU A 73 5.90 3.28 -8.77
C LEU A 73 4.90 3.87 -9.76
N ALA A 74 4.92 5.21 -9.93
CA ALA A 74 4.09 5.88 -10.91
C ALA A 74 4.31 5.35 -12.33
N ALA A 75 5.56 5.19 -12.75
CA ALA A 75 5.88 4.62 -14.06
C ALA A 75 5.39 3.17 -14.22
N SER A 76 5.42 2.38 -13.14
CA SER A 76 4.93 1.00 -13.14
C SER A 76 3.41 0.96 -13.28
N ILE A 77 2.69 1.83 -12.55
CA ILE A 77 1.24 2.00 -12.64
C ILE A 77 0.84 2.45 -14.05
N THR A 78 1.51 3.47 -14.60
CA THR A 78 1.25 3.96 -15.97
C THR A 78 1.50 2.88 -17.02
N ALA A 79 2.54 2.04 -16.85
CA ALA A 79 2.81 0.94 -17.77
C ALA A 79 1.72 -0.14 -17.73
N LEU A 80 1.21 -0.49 -16.54
CA LEU A 80 0.09 -1.43 -16.41
C LEU A 80 -1.20 -0.86 -17.03
N ALA A 81 -1.54 0.40 -16.73
CA ALA A 81 -2.70 1.06 -17.33
C ALA A 81 -2.58 1.14 -18.87
N GLY A 82 -1.39 1.45 -19.39
CA GLY A 82 -1.12 1.44 -20.83
C GLY A 82 -1.19 0.05 -21.48
N ALA A 83 -1.07 -1.02 -20.69
CA ALA A 83 -1.28 -2.40 -21.13
C ALA A 83 -2.76 -2.86 -20.98
N GLY A 84 -3.66 -1.98 -20.53
CA GLY A 84 -5.09 -2.25 -20.38
C GLY A 84 -5.53 -2.61 -18.96
N ALA A 85 -4.70 -2.40 -17.93
CA ALA A 85 -5.13 -2.63 -16.55
C ALA A 85 -6.18 -1.59 -16.13
N GLU A 86 -7.34 -2.05 -15.65
CA GLU A 86 -8.43 -1.17 -15.21
C GLU A 86 -8.49 -0.98 -13.69
N HIS A 87 -8.09 -1.98 -12.90
CA HIS A 87 -8.13 -1.89 -11.43
C HIS A 87 -6.73 -2.05 -10.83
N ILE A 88 -6.24 -1.02 -10.15
CA ILE A 88 -4.88 -1.01 -9.59
C ILE A 88 -4.91 -0.57 -8.12
N LEU A 89 -4.81 -1.54 -7.21
CA LEU A 89 -4.61 -1.29 -5.78
C LEU A 89 -3.16 -0.88 -5.50
N VAL A 90 -3.00 0.26 -4.84
CA VAL A 90 -1.69 0.82 -4.47
C VAL A 90 -1.64 1.07 -2.96
N PRO A 91 -1.22 0.08 -2.16
CA PRO A 91 -1.00 0.29 -0.75
C PRO A 91 0.20 1.21 -0.53
N ASN A 92 0.06 2.16 0.39
CA ASN A 92 1.16 3.00 0.81
C ASN A 92 2.14 2.21 1.71
N MET A 93 3.27 2.83 2.05
CA MET A 93 4.27 2.22 2.90
C MET A 93 3.75 2.14 4.35
N MET A 94 3.84 0.97 4.98
CA MET A 94 3.57 0.82 6.41
C MET A 94 4.54 1.66 7.24
N ASP A 95 4.17 1.94 8.49
CA ASP A 95 5.03 2.69 9.42
C ASP A 95 6.33 1.95 9.72
N LEU A 96 7.40 2.31 9.00
CA LEU A 96 8.71 1.68 9.21
C LEU A 96 9.30 2.04 10.57
N GLY A 97 8.89 3.16 11.17
CA GLY A 97 9.31 3.55 12.51
C GLY A 97 8.76 2.66 13.61
N ALA A 98 7.71 1.88 13.32
CA ALA A 98 7.11 0.94 14.26
C ALA A 98 7.66 -0.49 14.14
N THR A 99 8.70 -0.71 13.32
CA THR A 99 9.29 -2.04 13.13
C THR A 99 10.29 -2.37 14.25
N PRO A 100 10.46 -3.66 14.61
CA PRO A 100 11.49 -4.07 15.55
C PRO A 100 12.90 -3.66 15.09
N LEU A 101 13.16 -3.62 13.78
CA LEU A 101 14.42 -3.11 13.23
C LEU A 101 14.66 -1.63 13.59
N ALA A 102 13.63 -0.79 13.47
CA ALA A 102 13.73 0.62 13.78
C ALA A 102 14.02 0.84 15.27
N ASP A 103 13.42 0.01 16.12
CA ASP A 103 13.66 0.01 17.56
C ASP A 103 15.09 -0.42 17.89
N LEU A 104 15.52 -1.56 17.34
CA LEU A 104 16.87 -2.10 17.52
C LEU A 104 17.97 -1.11 17.14
N LEU A 105 17.74 -0.31 16.09
CA LEU A 105 18.70 0.68 15.60
C LEU A 105 18.54 2.07 16.24
N GLY A 106 17.47 2.32 17.01
CA GLY A 106 17.19 3.63 17.61
C GLY A 106 16.82 4.72 16.60
N VAL A 107 16.16 4.35 15.49
CA VAL A 107 15.84 5.25 14.36
C VAL A 107 14.34 5.39 14.06
N GLN A 108 13.48 5.03 15.03
CA GLN A 108 12.02 5.05 14.92
C GLN A 108 11.50 6.39 14.38
N THR A 109 11.92 7.51 14.98
CA THR A 109 11.50 8.87 14.57
C THR A 109 11.90 9.20 13.13
N TYR A 110 13.12 8.80 12.74
CA TYR A 110 13.64 9.04 11.40
C TYR A 110 12.84 8.24 10.35
N LEU A 111 12.66 6.93 10.58
CA LEU A 111 11.93 6.07 9.65
C LEU A 111 10.44 6.42 9.58
N ASN A 112 9.80 6.78 10.69
CA ASN A 112 8.43 7.29 10.69
C ASN A 112 8.29 8.56 9.84
N SER A 113 9.23 9.51 9.98
CA SER A 113 9.23 10.75 9.21
C SER A 113 9.46 10.50 7.71
N LEU A 114 10.38 9.59 7.39
CA LEU A 114 10.65 9.17 6.01
C LEU A 114 9.42 8.52 5.38
N THR A 115 8.78 7.58 6.08
CA THR A 115 7.55 6.93 5.62
C THR A 115 6.42 7.94 5.39
N LYS A 116 6.20 8.89 6.32
CA LYS A 116 5.21 9.96 6.14
C LYS A 116 5.50 10.83 4.91
N SER A 117 6.78 11.18 4.69
CA SER A 117 7.21 11.92 3.50
C SER A 117 6.94 11.15 2.21
N PHE A 118 7.26 9.85 2.20
CA PHE A 118 6.97 8.94 1.09
C PHE A 118 5.47 8.85 0.82
N ASN A 119 4.65 8.53 1.82
CA ASN A 119 3.21 8.35 1.68
C ASN A 119 2.52 9.64 1.22
N LYS A 120 2.91 10.81 1.74
CA LYS A 120 2.41 12.11 1.28
C LYS A 120 2.75 12.39 -0.18
N THR A 121 3.96 12.02 -0.61
CA THR A 121 4.41 12.21 -2.00
C THR A 121 3.72 11.24 -2.95
N LEU A 122 3.56 9.97 -2.52
CA LEU A 122 2.82 8.95 -3.26
C LEU A 122 1.36 9.37 -3.44
N ALA A 123 0.66 9.78 -2.39
CA ALA A 123 -0.74 10.22 -2.48
C ALA A 123 -0.94 11.34 -3.51
N LYS A 124 -0.09 12.38 -3.50
CA LYS A 124 -0.13 13.44 -4.51
C LYS A 124 0.07 12.91 -5.93
N LYS A 125 0.99 11.95 -6.09
CA LYS A 125 1.29 11.35 -7.39
C LYS A 125 0.13 10.48 -7.88
N LEU A 126 -0.48 9.67 -7.00
CA LEU A 126 -1.65 8.85 -7.34
C LEU A 126 -2.82 9.73 -7.75
N ASN A 127 -3.15 10.79 -7.01
CA ASN A 127 -4.20 11.74 -7.42
C ASN A 127 -3.93 12.38 -8.80
N SER A 128 -2.66 12.58 -9.15
CA SER A 128 -2.29 13.11 -10.47
C SER A 128 -2.46 12.07 -11.57
N LEU A 129 -2.19 10.80 -11.28
CA LEU A 129 -2.36 9.70 -12.24
C LEU A 129 -3.83 9.37 -12.43
N ASP A 130 -4.62 9.39 -11.37
CA ASP A 130 -6.07 9.13 -11.38
C ASP A 130 -6.80 10.13 -12.30
N ALA A 131 -6.38 11.40 -12.29
CA ALA A 131 -6.90 12.41 -13.21
C ALA A 131 -6.43 12.26 -14.67
N LEU A 132 -5.43 11.43 -14.96
CA LEU A 132 -4.79 11.28 -16.27
C LEU A 132 -5.03 9.93 -16.93
N LEU A 133 -5.25 8.88 -16.15
CA LEU A 133 -5.41 7.51 -16.61
C LEU A 133 -6.89 7.12 -16.55
N ALA A 134 -7.30 6.22 -17.45
CA ALA A 134 -8.64 5.65 -17.40
C ALA A 134 -8.79 4.55 -16.34
N ALA A 135 -7.65 4.02 -15.85
CA ALA A 135 -7.61 3.00 -14.82
C ALA A 135 -8.04 3.57 -13.46
N ASP A 136 -8.84 2.81 -12.72
CA ASP A 136 -9.20 3.06 -11.33
C ASP A 136 -7.99 2.78 -10.43
N ILE A 137 -7.42 3.86 -9.88
CA ILE A 137 -6.31 3.78 -8.94
C ILE A 137 -6.89 3.77 -7.53
N ILE A 138 -6.75 2.64 -6.86
CA ILE A 138 -7.30 2.41 -5.52
C ILE A 138 -6.18 2.59 -4.49
N PRO A 139 -6.00 3.77 -3.86
CA PRO A 139 -5.01 3.93 -2.80
C PRO A 139 -5.46 3.19 -1.53
N PHE A 140 -4.51 2.57 -0.83
CA PHE A 140 -4.77 2.01 0.51
C PHE A 140 -3.79 2.55 1.56
N ASP A 141 -4.33 2.99 2.70
CA ASP A 141 -3.53 3.56 3.79
C ASP A 141 -3.04 2.49 4.78
N THR A 142 -2.01 1.74 4.36
CA THR A 142 -1.32 0.74 5.19
C THR A 142 -0.72 1.34 6.45
N PHE A 143 -0.19 2.56 6.37
CA PHE A 143 0.38 3.27 7.51
C PHE A 143 -0.64 3.43 8.64
N SER A 144 -1.82 3.96 8.33
CA SER A 144 -2.88 4.14 9.33
C SER A 144 -3.46 2.81 9.77
N ALA A 145 -3.59 1.82 8.88
CA ALA A 145 -4.06 0.48 9.22
C ALA A 145 -3.16 -0.19 10.28
N LEU A 146 -1.84 -0.11 10.12
CA LEU A 146 -0.88 -0.61 11.11
C LEU A 146 -0.97 0.17 12.43
N ASN A 147 -1.00 1.50 12.38
CA ASN A 147 -1.10 2.34 13.57
C ASN A 147 -2.40 2.08 14.37
N ALA A 148 -3.50 1.73 13.71
CA ALA A 148 -4.73 1.32 14.37
C ALA A 148 -4.59 -0.02 15.12
N VAL A 149 -3.80 -0.96 14.60
CA VAL A 149 -3.47 -2.21 15.30
C VAL A 149 -2.58 -1.92 16.51
N LEU A 150 -1.53 -1.11 16.34
CA LEU A 150 -0.61 -0.73 17.41
C LEU A 150 -1.30 0.04 18.55
N ALA A 151 -2.35 0.81 18.25
CA ALA A 151 -3.12 1.52 19.26
C ALA A 151 -3.99 0.59 20.14
N ASN A 152 -4.33 -0.61 19.67
CA ASN A 152 -5.15 -1.57 20.42
C ASN A 152 -4.85 -3.03 19.99
N PRO A 153 -3.64 -3.55 20.25
CA PRO A 153 -3.19 -4.83 19.69
C PRO A 153 -4.07 -6.01 20.13
N SER A 154 -4.58 -5.98 21.36
CA SER A 154 -5.43 -7.04 21.90
C SER A 154 -6.79 -7.15 21.19
N ALA A 155 -7.36 -6.03 20.70
CA ALA A 155 -8.57 -6.06 19.88
C ALA A 155 -8.38 -6.76 18.53
N TYR A 156 -7.12 -6.91 18.09
CA TYR A 156 -6.75 -7.63 16.89
C TYR A 156 -6.12 -9.00 17.19
N GLY A 157 -6.10 -9.45 18.44
CA GLY A 157 -5.59 -10.77 18.84
C GLY A 157 -4.08 -10.82 19.09
N PHE A 158 -3.39 -9.68 19.16
CA PHE A 158 -1.97 -9.63 19.47
C PHE A 158 -1.71 -9.47 20.96
N THR A 159 -0.72 -10.21 21.46
CA THR A 159 -0.16 -10.06 22.81
C THR A 159 1.25 -9.50 22.78
N ASN A 160 1.87 -9.40 21.60
CA ASN A 160 3.18 -8.79 21.41
C ASN A 160 3.25 -8.07 20.05
N GLU A 161 3.29 -6.75 20.08
CA GLU A 161 3.37 -5.89 18.90
C GLU A 161 4.77 -5.32 18.63
N ASN A 162 5.72 -5.55 19.54
CA ASN A 162 7.03 -4.88 19.52
C ASN A 162 8.18 -5.81 19.11
N ASP A 163 8.10 -7.10 19.51
CA ASP A 163 9.17 -8.06 19.27
C ASP A 163 8.96 -8.86 17.98
N ALA A 164 10.06 -9.34 17.42
CA ALA A 164 10.07 -10.26 16.30
C ALA A 164 10.01 -11.71 16.77
N CYS A 165 8.90 -12.42 16.49
CA CYS A 165 8.69 -13.79 16.94
C CYS A 165 9.87 -14.74 16.62
N LEU A 166 10.46 -14.62 15.43
CA LEU A 166 11.60 -15.44 14.96
C LEU A 166 12.82 -15.36 15.90
N TYR A 167 13.00 -14.24 16.59
CA TYR A 167 14.14 -13.99 17.49
C TYR A 167 13.75 -14.02 18.97
N THR A 168 12.49 -14.33 19.29
CA THR A 168 11.98 -14.42 20.66
C THR A 168 11.81 -15.88 21.06
N PRO A 169 12.67 -16.46 21.90
CA PRO A 169 12.59 -17.88 22.28
C PRO A 169 11.26 -18.28 22.94
N ALA A 170 10.57 -17.32 23.57
CA ALA A 170 9.26 -17.53 24.17
C ALA A 170 8.09 -17.53 23.16
N CYS A 171 8.33 -17.15 21.89
CA CYS A 171 7.31 -17.18 20.86
C CYS A 171 6.98 -18.64 20.49
N THR A 172 5.92 -19.17 21.09
CA THR A 172 5.40 -20.52 20.80
C THR A 172 4.20 -20.48 19.86
N ASN A 173 3.57 -19.31 19.70
CA ASN A 173 2.49 -19.05 18.75
C ASN A 173 2.75 -17.74 17.98
N PRO A 174 3.20 -17.81 16.72
CA PRO A 174 3.44 -16.61 15.91
C PRO A 174 2.19 -15.76 15.67
N ASP A 175 0.99 -16.31 15.74
CA ASP A 175 -0.24 -15.55 15.46
C ASP A 175 -0.58 -14.52 16.54
N THR A 176 0.05 -14.60 17.73
CA THR A 176 -0.09 -13.58 18.78
C THR A 176 0.95 -12.47 18.69
N PHE A 177 1.87 -12.55 17.72
CA PHE A 177 2.90 -11.54 17.45
C PHE A 177 2.54 -10.74 16.20
N LEU A 178 2.78 -9.43 16.21
CA LEU A 178 2.55 -8.60 15.03
C LEU A 178 3.63 -8.84 13.96
N PHE A 179 4.88 -9.03 14.39
CA PHE A 179 6.05 -9.19 13.53
C PHE A 179 6.64 -10.61 13.60
N TRP A 180 6.94 -11.17 12.42
CA TRP A 180 7.65 -12.43 12.28
C TRP A 180 9.15 -12.23 12.50
N ASP A 181 9.76 -11.33 11.73
CA ASP A 181 11.15 -10.92 11.87
C ASP A 181 11.27 -9.41 12.16
N LEU A 182 12.43 -8.80 11.97
CA LEU A 182 12.63 -7.40 12.32
C LEU A 182 11.84 -6.39 11.46
N VAL A 183 11.25 -6.81 10.33
CA VAL A 183 10.51 -5.92 9.42
C VAL A 183 9.24 -6.54 8.84
N HIS A 184 9.17 -7.86 8.74
CA HIS A 184 8.05 -8.56 8.10
C HIS A 184 6.97 -8.91 9.13
N PRO A 185 5.69 -8.63 8.84
CA PRO A 185 4.58 -9.05 9.68
C PRO A 185 4.38 -10.57 9.72
N THR A 186 3.67 -11.08 10.73
CA THR A 186 3.25 -12.48 10.80
C THR A 186 2.10 -12.80 9.84
N THR A 187 1.80 -14.09 9.66
CA THR A 187 0.66 -14.57 8.88
C THR A 187 -0.66 -13.95 9.35
N HIS A 188 -0.88 -13.85 10.67
CA HIS A 188 -2.08 -13.20 11.22
C HIS A 188 -2.19 -11.73 10.82
N THR A 189 -1.09 -10.97 10.91
CA THR A 189 -1.06 -9.57 10.45
C THR A 189 -1.32 -9.45 8.95
N HIS A 190 -0.75 -10.35 8.13
CA HIS A 190 -1.03 -10.40 6.70
C HIS A 190 -2.51 -10.71 6.40
N ALA A 191 -3.15 -11.60 7.16
CA ALA A 191 -4.57 -11.92 7.00
C ALA A 191 -5.47 -10.73 7.35
N LEU A 192 -5.15 -9.98 8.41
CA LEU A 192 -5.85 -8.74 8.75
C LEU A 192 -5.73 -7.70 7.63
N LEU A 193 -4.54 -7.55 7.03
CA LEU A 193 -4.32 -6.62 5.93
C LEU A 193 -5.07 -7.05 4.66
N ALA A 194 -5.05 -8.34 4.31
CA ALA A 194 -5.76 -8.89 3.17
C ALA A 194 -7.29 -8.65 3.28
N ASN A 195 -7.87 -8.83 4.47
CA ASN A 195 -9.28 -8.53 4.72
C ASN A 195 -9.60 -7.04 4.52
N ARG A 196 -8.68 -6.14 4.93
CA ARG A 196 -8.85 -4.70 4.71
C ARG A 196 -8.72 -4.33 3.24
N PHE A 197 -7.79 -4.94 2.49
CA PHE A 197 -7.72 -4.75 1.04
C PHE A 197 -9.02 -5.21 0.37
N ALA A 198 -9.51 -6.40 0.69
CA ALA A 198 -10.77 -6.92 0.15
C ALA A 198 -11.97 -5.98 0.43
N SER A 199 -12.00 -5.34 1.61
CA SER A 199 -13.08 -4.40 1.95
C SER A 199 -13.10 -3.13 1.11
N VAL A 200 -11.93 -2.59 0.73
CA VAL A 200 -11.88 -1.37 -0.10
C VAL A 200 -12.17 -1.66 -1.58
N ILE A 201 -11.87 -2.88 -2.03
CA ILE A 201 -12.18 -3.33 -3.39
C ILE A 201 -13.68 -3.65 -3.55
N SER A 202 -14.29 -4.28 -2.53
CA SER A 202 -15.70 -4.70 -2.61
C SER A 202 -16.69 -3.58 -2.36
N ASN A 203 -16.28 -2.53 -1.65
CA ASN A 203 -17.10 -1.36 -1.32
C ASN A 203 -16.36 -0.07 -1.69
N PRO A 204 -16.19 0.26 -2.98
CA PRO A 204 -15.73 1.59 -3.36
C PRO A 204 -16.77 2.58 -2.83
N GLU A 205 -16.42 3.36 -1.80
CA GLU A 205 -17.29 4.37 -1.20
C GLU A 205 -17.88 5.21 -2.34
N PRO A 206 -19.20 5.18 -2.55
CA PRO A 206 -19.74 5.79 -3.74
C PRO A 206 -19.71 7.29 -3.49
N GLU A 207 -18.85 8.02 -4.20
CA GLU A 207 -18.83 9.50 -4.20
C GLU A 207 -20.25 10.08 -4.43
N THR A 208 -21.13 9.29 -5.05
CA THR A 208 -22.55 9.59 -5.22
C THR A 208 -23.31 9.74 -3.91
N LEU A 209 -22.94 9.11 -2.79
CA LEU A 209 -23.59 9.32 -1.48
C LEU A 209 -23.23 10.70 -0.90
N ILE A 210 -21.98 11.12 -1.03
CA ILE A 210 -21.55 12.48 -0.63
C ILE A 210 -22.18 13.52 -1.55
N LEU A 211 -22.19 13.30 -2.87
CA LEU A 211 -22.87 14.16 -3.85
C LEU A 211 -24.39 14.20 -3.64
N LEU A 212 -25.02 13.09 -3.29
CA LEU A 212 -26.45 13.00 -2.97
C LEU A 212 -26.77 13.77 -1.69
N LEU A 213 -25.96 13.60 -0.64
CA LEU A 213 -26.11 14.33 0.62
C LEU A 213 -25.90 15.85 0.42
N MET A 214 -24.89 16.25 -0.36
CA MET A 214 -24.67 17.66 -0.74
C MET A 214 -25.82 18.21 -1.60
N GLY A 215 -26.32 17.43 -2.56
CA GLY A 215 -27.48 17.79 -3.39
C GLY A 215 -28.76 17.98 -2.56
N MET A 216 -29.03 17.07 -1.62
CA MET A 216 -30.17 17.19 -0.70
C MET A 216 -30.06 18.40 0.23
N ALA A 217 -28.86 18.69 0.74
CA ALA A 217 -28.62 19.89 1.55
C ALA A 217 -28.84 21.18 0.74
N GLY A 218 -28.38 21.23 -0.51
CA GLY A 218 -28.61 22.36 -1.43
C GLY A 218 -30.10 22.62 -1.71
N LEU A 219 -30.89 21.55 -1.91
CA LEU A 219 -32.34 21.64 -2.12
C LEU A 219 -33.10 22.14 -0.87
N LEU A 220 -32.69 21.71 0.33
CA LEU A 220 -33.27 22.20 1.59
C LEU A 220 -33.00 23.69 1.83
N VAL A 221 -31.81 24.17 1.48
CA VAL A 221 -31.45 25.59 1.57
C VAL A 221 -32.24 26.43 0.56
N MET A 222 -32.41 25.96 -0.68
CA MET A 222 -33.27 26.63 -1.66
C MET A 222 -34.73 26.68 -1.21
N ARG A 223 -35.28 25.58 -0.70
CA ARG A 223 -36.67 25.53 -0.20
C ARG A 223 -36.91 26.51 0.95
N ARG A 224 -35.92 26.71 1.83
CA ARG A 224 -35.99 27.74 2.89
C ARG A 224 -35.89 29.17 2.38
N ARG A 225 -35.15 29.41 1.29
CA ARG A 225 -35.01 30.76 0.69
C ARG A 225 -36.24 31.18 -0.12
N PHE A 226 -36.94 30.25 -0.75
CA PHE A 226 -38.09 30.55 -1.63
C PHE A 226 -39.46 30.26 -1.00
N GLY A 227 -39.53 29.50 0.10
CA GLY A 227 -40.78 29.19 0.81
C GLY A 227 -41.22 30.22 1.85
N GLY A 228 -40.51 31.35 1.99
CA GLY A 228 -40.82 32.42 2.96
C GLY A 228 -41.55 33.64 2.36
N GLN A 229 -42.03 33.54 1.11
CA GLN A 229 -42.84 34.59 0.47
C GLN A 229 -44.23 34.05 0.11
N THR A 230 -45.10 33.94 1.10
CA THR A 230 -46.57 33.93 0.96
C THR A 230 -47.19 34.56 2.18
#